data_AF-A0A8X6UEH4-F1
#
_entry.id   AF-A0A8X6UEH4-F1
#
_cell.length_a   1.000
_cell.length_b   1.000
_cell.length_c   1.000
_cell.angle_alpha   90.00
_cell.angle_beta   90.00
_cell.angle_gamma   90.00
#
_symmetry.space_group_name_H-M   'P 1'
#
loop_
_entity.id
_entity.type
_entity.pdbx_description
1 polymer ?
#
loop_
_entity_poly.entity_id
_entity_poly.type
_entity_poly.pdbx_seq_one_letter_code
_entity_poly.pdbx_strand_id
1 'polypeptide(L)'
;MYIMAIYGELKFLESLKKEPEDRTADDHQIIYSYLHGLEALSSLREASLRTLCRTVRYESYEANDILYCRGELSTCWFILLSGSVFIDGSMYLPRSR
;
A
#
# COMPACT_ATOMS: atom_id res chain seq x y z
N MET A 1 7.66 21.83 -5.04
CA MET A 1 7.96 20.53 -4.39
C MET A 1 6.74 19.94 -3.70
N TYR A 2 6.08 20.64 -2.76
CA TYR A 2 4.89 20.14 -2.04
C TYR A 2 3.70 19.77 -2.94
N ILE A 3 3.38 20.61 -3.92
CA ILE A 3 2.30 20.36 -4.89
C ILE A 3 2.55 19.08 -5.71
N MET A 4 3.79 18.84 -6.17
CA MET A 4 4.13 17.64 -6.94
C MET A 4 4.08 16.35 -6.11
N ALA A 5 4.36 16.41 -4.80
CA ALA A 5 4.22 15.28 -3.91
C ALA A 5 2.74 14.88 -3.73
N ILE A 6 1.85 15.87 -3.52
CA ILE A 6 0.39 15.65 -3.44
C ILE A 6 -0.15 15.08 -4.75
N TYR A 7 0.25 15.64 -5.90
CA TYR A 7 -0.15 15.09 -7.20
C TYR A 7 0.32 13.66 -7.42
N GLY A 8 1.53 13.31 -6.97
CA GLY A 8 2.04 11.95 -7.04
C GLY A 8 1.24 10.97 -6.18
N GLU A 9 0.85 11.39 -4.97
CA GLU A 9 0.05 10.58 -4.06
C GLU A 9 -1.40 10.38 -4.53
N LEU A 10 -2.03 11.44 -5.07
CA LEU A 10 -3.37 11.34 -5.66
C LEU A 10 -3.40 10.37 -6.84
N LYS A 11 -2.45 10.50 -7.77
CA LYS A 11 -2.35 9.58 -8.91
C LYS A 11 -2.06 8.16 -8.49
N PHE A 12 -1.25 7.98 -7.44
CA PHE A 12 -1.01 6.67 -6.85
C PHE A 12 -2.30 6.04 -6.32
N LEU A 13 -3.07 6.77 -5.53
CA LEU A 13 -4.35 6.29 -5.01
C LEU A 13 -5.36 5.99 -6.13
N GLU A 14 -5.46 6.86 -7.14
CA GLU A 14 -6.32 6.63 -8.32
C GLU A 14 -5.91 5.36 -9.07
N SER A 15 -4.61 5.13 -9.25
CA SER A 15 -4.09 3.92 -9.91
C SER A 15 -4.36 2.66 -9.08
N LEU A 16 -4.19 2.76 -7.76
CA LEU A 16 -4.33 1.62 -6.84
C LEU A 16 -5.80 1.22 -6.60
N LYS A 17 -6.73 2.19 -6.67
CA LYS A 17 -8.18 1.96 -6.58
C LYS A 17 -8.77 1.21 -7.77
N LYS A 18 -8.07 1.18 -8.91
CA LYS A 18 -8.45 0.32 -10.04
C LYS A 18 -8.19 -1.15 -9.68
N GLU A 19 -9.08 -2.02 -10.12
CA GLU A 19 -8.85 -3.47 -10.06
C GLU A 19 -7.57 -3.82 -10.82
N PRO A 20 -6.79 -4.82 -10.36
CA PRO A 20 -5.52 -5.16 -11.00
C PRO A 20 -5.60 -5.43 -12.50
N GLU A 21 -6.72 -5.99 -12.97
CA GLU A 21 -6.96 -6.31 -14.38
C GLU A 21 -7.22 -5.07 -15.25
N ASP A 22 -7.70 -3.97 -14.66
CA ASP A 22 -8.04 -2.73 -15.35
C ASP A 22 -6.88 -1.70 -15.38
N ARG A 23 -5.73 -2.06 -14.80
CA ARG A 23 -4.58 -1.14 -14.70
C ARG A 23 -3.81 -1.06 -16.01
N THR A 24 -3.59 0.17 -16.48
CA THR A 24 -2.74 0.48 -17.64
C THR A 24 -1.25 0.35 -17.30
N ALA A 25 -0.37 0.38 -18.31
CA ALA A 25 1.08 0.39 -18.09
C ALA A 25 1.54 1.59 -17.23
N ASP A 26 0.89 2.75 -17.40
CA ASP A 26 1.17 3.95 -16.62
C ASP A 26 0.77 3.78 -15.15
N ASP A 27 -0.40 3.19 -14.88
CA ASP A 27 -0.86 2.87 -13.52
C ASP A 27 0.15 1.97 -12.80
N HIS A 28 0.63 0.92 -13.47
CA HIS A 28 1.66 0.02 -12.94
C HIS A 28 2.96 0.75 -12.63
N GLN A 29 3.38 1.68 -13.49
CA GLN A 29 4.61 2.44 -13.29
C GLN A 29 4.48 3.43 -12.13
N ILE A 30 3.32 4.08 -11.97
CA ILE A 30 3.02 4.95 -10.82
C ILE A 30 3.05 4.16 -9.51
N ILE A 31 2.35 3.02 -9.45
CA ILE A 31 2.33 2.14 -8.28
C ILE A 31 3.74 1.66 -7.94
N TYR A 32 4.49 1.17 -8.94
CA TYR A 32 5.89 0.75 -8.77
C TYR A 32 6.75 1.85 -8.17
N SER A 33 6.65 3.06 -8.73
CA SER A 33 7.47 4.20 -8.30
C SER A 33 7.17 4.60 -6.85
N TYR A 34 5.90 4.53 -6.43
CA TYR A 34 5.50 4.79 -5.06
C TYR A 34 5.99 3.71 -4.10
N LEU A 35 5.74 2.43 -4.42
CA LEU A 35 6.11 1.29 -3.57
C LEU A 35 7.63 1.12 -3.45
N HIS A 36 8.39 1.39 -4.51
CA HIS A 36 9.85 1.40 -4.49
C HIS A 36 10.42 2.45 -3.53
N GLY A 37 9.69 3.54 -3.31
CA GLY A 37 10.06 4.58 -2.35
C GLY A 37 9.75 4.24 -0.88
N LEU A 38 9.14 3.09 -0.59
CA LEU A 38 8.84 2.67 0.78
C LEU A 38 10.03 1.91 1.37
N GLU A 39 10.54 2.40 2.50
CA GLU A 39 11.64 1.76 3.25
C GLU A 39 11.34 0.29 3.54
N ALA A 40 10.10 -0.03 3.93
CA ALA A 40 9.65 -1.39 4.22
C ALA A 40 9.80 -2.37 3.04
N LEU A 41 9.81 -1.86 1.80
CA LEU A 41 9.94 -2.66 0.58
C LEU A 41 11.31 -2.52 -0.09
N SER A 42 12.20 -1.69 0.46
CA SER A 42 13.51 -1.37 -0.14
C SER A 42 14.44 -2.59 -0.30
N SER A 43 14.21 -3.66 0.46
CA SER A 43 14.98 -4.91 0.37
C SER A 43 14.51 -5.83 -0.77
N LEU A 44 13.35 -5.57 -1.38
CA LEU A 44 12.82 -6.39 -2.45
C LEU A 44 13.55 -6.11 -3.77
N ARG A 45 13.86 -7.18 -4.51
CA ARG A 45 14.37 -7.07 -5.88
C ARG A 45 13.30 -6.47 -6.79
N GLU A 46 13.72 -5.73 -7.80
CA GLU A 46 12.82 -5.10 -8.78
C GLU A 46 11.80 -6.08 -9.37
N ALA A 47 12.22 -7.28 -9.77
CA ALA A 47 11.31 -8.28 -10.34
C ALA A 47 10.20 -8.72 -9.36
N SER A 48 10.54 -8.87 -8.07
CA SER A 48 9.57 -9.20 -7.02
C SER A 48 8.63 -8.03 -6.77
N LEU A 49 9.17 -6.80 -6.71
CA LEU A 49 8.37 -5.60 -6.52
C LEU A 49 7.39 -5.38 -7.69
N ARG A 50 7.83 -5.61 -8.93
CA ARG A 50 6.95 -5.52 -10.11
C ARG A 50 5.85 -6.58 -10.10
N THR A 51 6.14 -7.79 -9.64
CA THR A 51 5.12 -8.83 -9.45
C THR A 51 4.09 -8.39 -8.42
N LEU A 52 4.55 -7.84 -7.30
CA LEU A 52 3.71 -7.31 -6.23
C LEU A 52 2.81 -6.15 -6.71
N CYS A 53 3.33 -5.25 -7.53
CA CYS A 53 2.55 -4.14 -8.12
C CYS A 53 1.36 -4.63 -8.96
N ARG A 54 1.45 -5.83 -9.54
CA ARG A 54 0.36 -6.43 -10.32
C ARG A 54 -0.73 -7.05 -9.46
N THR A 55 -0.48 -7.32 -8.18
CA THR A 55 -1.43 -8.02 -7.31
C THR A 55 -1.92 -7.17 -6.14
N VAL A 56 -1.24 -6.06 -5.83
CA VAL A 56 -1.61 -5.16 -4.73
C VAL A 56 -3.00 -4.56 -4.95
N ARG A 57 -3.79 -4.46 -3.87
CA ARG A 57 -5.16 -3.93 -3.88
C ARG A 57 -5.26 -2.78 -2.88
N TYR A 58 -6.10 -1.81 -3.19
CA TYR A 58 -6.47 -0.76 -2.24
C TYR A 58 -7.65 -1.23 -1.40
N GLU A 59 -7.53 -1.14 -0.08
CA GLU A 59 -8.59 -1.46 0.86
C GLU A 59 -8.72 -0.32 1.87
N SER A 60 -9.96 0.00 2.25
CA SER A 60 -10.29 1.04 3.21
C SER A 60 -11.15 0.42 4.30
N TYR A 61 -10.81 0.74 5.54
CA TYR A 61 -11.44 0.18 6.73
C TYR A 61 -11.85 1.30 7.67
N GLU A 62 -12.98 1.10 8.33
CA GLU A 62 -13.50 2.02 9.33
C GLU A 62 -12.90 1.72 10.71
N ALA A 63 -13.13 2.63 11.65
CA ALA A 63 -12.72 2.40 13.04
C ALA A 63 -13.41 1.13 13.60
N ASN A 64 -12.62 0.30 14.26
CA ASN A 64 -13.00 -1.00 14.84
C ASN A 64 -13.16 -2.17 13.86
N ASP A 65 -12.87 -1.99 12.57
CA ASP A 65 -12.74 -3.13 11.66
C ASP A 65 -11.55 -4.01 12.08
N ILE A 66 -11.77 -5.32 12.11
CA ILE A 66 -10.76 -6.30 12.50
C ILE A 66 -10.06 -6.79 11.23
N LEU A 67 -8.78 -6.44 11.08
CA LEU A 67 -7.96 -6.89 9.94
C LEU A 67 -7.45 -8.32 10.11
N TYR A 68 -7.17 -8.73 11.34
CA TYR A 68 -6.60 -10.05 11.65
C TYR A 68 -6.89 -10.46 13.10
N CYS A 69 -7.22 -11.73 13.30
CA CYS A 69 -7.35 -12.33 14.62
C CYS A 69 -6.18 -13.28 14.90
N ARG A 70 -5.65 -13.23 16.13
CA ARG A 70 -4.58 -14.14 16.55
C ARG A 70 -5.03 -15.60 16.45
N GLY A 71 -4.28 -16.39 15.68
CA GLY A 71 -4.54 -17.82 15.50
C GLY A 71 -5.28 -18.16 14.20
N GLU A 72 -5.71 -17.16 13.43
CA GLU A 72 -6.26 -17.36 12.10
C GLU A 72 -5.16 -17.46 11.04
N LEU A 73 -5.44 -18.18 9.96
CA LEU A 73 -4.52 -18.27 8.83
C LEU A 73 -4.57 -16.95 8.05
N SER A 74 -3.48 -16.18 8.06
CA SER A 74 -3.40 -14.99 7.20
C SER A 74 -3.10 -15.39 5.76
N THR A 75 -3.89 -14.88 4.82
CA THR A 75 -3.71 -15.09 3.38
C THR A 75 -3.06 -13.88 2.68
N CYS A 76 -3.00 -12.73 3.37
CA CYS A 76 -2.46 -11.49 2.83
C CYS A 76 -1.68 -10.69 3.90
N TRP A 77 -1.10 -9.57 3.46
CA TRP A 77 -0.37 -8.63 4.29
C TRP A 77 -0.73 -7.20 3.85
N PHE A 78 -0.59 -6.25 4.77
CA PHE A 78 -1.03 -4.87 4.55
C PHE A 78 0.14 -3.89 4.63
N ILE A 79 0.03 -2.80 3.86
CA ILE A 79 0.83 -1.60 4.02
C ILE A 79 -0.12 -0.50 4.47
N LEU A 80 0.12 0.07 5.65
CA LEU A 80 -0.70 1.17 6.16
C LEU A 80 -0.34 2.47 5.43
N LEU A 81 -1.23 2.94 4.56
CA LEU A 81 -1.04 4.19 3.79
C LEU A 81 -1.43 5.43 4.61
N SER A 82 -2.53 5.36 5.37
CA SER A 82 -3.07 6.46 6.16
C SER A 82 -3.82 5.93 7.38
N GLY A 83 -3.94 6.75 8.42
CA GLY A 83 -4.67 6.41 9.65
C GLY A 83 -3.77 5.76 10.70
N SER A 84 -4.31 4.79 11.44
CA SER A 84 -3.60 4.09 12.52
C SER A 84 -4.18 2.69 12.74
N VAL A 85 -3.36 1.73 13.12
CA VAL A 85 -3.81 0.37 13.46
C VAL A 85 -3.43 0.03 14.90
N PHE A 86 -4.34 -0.64 15.61
CA PHE A 86 -4.11 -1.10 16.97
C PHE A 86 -3.73 -2.58 16.95
N ILE A 87 -2.56 -2.91 17.47
CA ILE A 87 -2.02 -4.27 17.51
C ILE A 87 -1.50 -4.52 18.92
N ASP A 88 -2.07 -5.52 19.59
CA ASP A 88 -1.62 -6.04 20.90
C ASP A 88 -1.31 -4.95 21.95
N GLY A 89 -2.26 -4.02 22.15
CA GLY A 89 -2.09 -2.94 23.14
C GLY A 89 -1.39 -1.68 22.64
N SER A 90 -0.85 -1.70 21.42
CA SER A 90 -0.06 -0.60 20.87
C SER A 90 -0.66 -0.02 19.59
N MET A 91 -0.57 1.29 19.42
CA MET A 91 -1.01 1.99 18.22
C MET A 91 0.17 2.19 17.26
N TYR A 92 -0.02 1.84 15.99
CA TYR A 92 0.97 2.00 14.93
C TYR A 92 0.47 3.00 13.88
N LEU A 93 1.35 3.91 13.50
CA LEU A 93 1.11 4.95 12.50
C LEU A 93 1.92 4.66 11.23
N PRO A 94 1.48 5.14 10.05
CA PRO A 94 2.33 5.15 8.86
C PRO A 94 3.65 5.81 9.21
N ARG A 95 4.77 5.16 8.89
CA ARG A 95 6.09 5.79 9.11
C ARG A 95 6.15 7.04 8.24
N SER A 96 6.45 8.19 8.86
CA SER A 96 6.82 9.39 8.10
C SER A 96 8.01 9.03 7.22
N ARG A 97 7.92 9.32 5.92
CA ARG A 97 9.09 9.42 5.07
C ARG A 97 10.07 10.44 5.63
#